data_AF-A0A523XMF5-F1
#
_entry.id   AF-A0A523XMF5-F1
#
_cell.length_a   1.000
_cell.length_b   1.000
_cell.length_c   1.000
_cell.angle_alpha   90.00
_cell.angle_beta   90.00
_cell.angle_gamma   90.00
#
_symmetry.space_group_name_H-M   'P 1'
#
loop_
_entity.id
_entity.type
_entity.pdbx_description
1 polymer ?
#
loop_
_entity_poly.entity_id
_entity_poly.type
_entity_poly.pdbx_seq_one_letter_code
_entity_poly.pdbx_strand_id
1 'polypeptide(L)' 'MAFSITQLIEERQDDQYALHKNYINPSMTRVLGIIGFNKKYVRGKGAYLWDIEGNR' A
#
# COMPACT_ATOMS: atom_id res chain seq x y z
N MET A 1 23.49 -2.66 -14.68
CA MET A 1 22.56 -1.95 -13.75
C MET A 1 22.75 -2.59 -12.39
N ALA A 2 23.07 -1.80 -11.36
CA ALA A 2 23.12 -2.32 -10.00
C ALA A 2 21.69 -2.60 -9.52
N PHE A 3 21.48 -3.70 -8.80
CA PHE A 3 20.19 -3.98 -8.17
C PHE A 3 19.85 -2.88 -7.15
N SER A 4 18.64 -2.32 -7.25
CA SER A 4 18.13 -1.32 -6.32
C SER A 4 16.81 -1.79 -5.74
N ILE A 5 16.79 -2.01 -4.43
CA ILE A 5 15.57 -2.38 -3.71
C ILE A 5 14.54 -1.25 -3.79
N THR A 6 14.99 0.01 -3.71
CA THR A 6 14.11 1.18 -3.76
C THR A 6 13.37 1.27 -5.08
N GLN A 7 14.07 1.08 -6.21
CA GLN A 7 13.45 1.08 -7.55
C GLN A 7 12.44 -0.06 -7.68
N LEU A 8 12.77 -1.25 -7.19
CA LEU A 8 11.86 -2.40 -7.25
C LEU A 8 10.58 -2.17 -6.42
N ILE A 9 10.68 -1.50 -5.27
CA ILE A 9 9.51 -1.15 -4.45
C ILE A 9 8.64 -0.13 -5.19
N GLU A 10 9.25 0.93 -5.76
CA GLU A 10 8.53 1.96 -6.51
C GLU A 10 7.77 1.39 -7.71
N GLU A 11 8.43 0.54 -8.50
CA GLU A 11 7.83 -0.11 -9.68
C GLU A 11 6.65 -1.03 -9.33
N ARG A 12 6.66 -1.61 -8.13
CA ARG A 12 5.67 -2.62 -7.69
C ARG A 12 4.71 -2.12 -6.63
N GLN A 13 4.70 -0.83 -6.33
CA GLN A 13 3.86 -0.25 -5.28
C GLN A 13 2.36 -0.53 -5.50
N ASP A 14 1.96 -0.68 -6.76
CA ASP A 14 0.59 -0.97 -7.17
C ASP A 14 0.15 -2.41 -6.87
N ASP A 15 1.11 -3.34 -6.72
CA ASP A 15 0.84 -4.74 -6.44
C ASP A 15 0.44 -4.99 -4.98
N GLN A 16 0.65 -4.03 -4.07
CA GLN A 16 0.57 -4.26 -2.62
C GLN A 16 -0.75 -4.92 -2.19
N TYR A 17 -1.87 -4.49 -2.78
CA TYR A 17 -3.20 -4.97 -2.41
C TYR A 17 -3.42 -6.41 -2.89
N ALA A 18 -3.00 -6.71 -4.12
CA ALA A 18 -3.08 -8.05 -4.69
C ALA A 18 -2.17 -9.02 -3.91
N LEU A 19 -0.94 -8.59 -3.57
CA LEU A 19 -0.01 -9.39 -2.78
C LEU A 19 -0.54 -9.65 -1.37
N HIS A 20 -1.08 -8.63 -0.69
CA HIS A 20 -1.65 -8.81 0.65
C HIS A 20 -2.87 -9.75 0.64
N LYS A 21 -3.72 -9.64 -0.38
CA LYS A 21 -4.86 -10.54 -0.58
C LYS A 21 -4.42 -11.98 -0.81
N ASN A 22 -3.41 -12.20 -1.64
CA ASN A 22 -3.00 -13.53 -2.09
C ASN A 22 -2.12 -14.26 -1.06
N TYR A 23 -1.31 -13.52 -0.30
CA TYR A 23 -0.23 -14.11 0.50
C TYR A 23 -0.24 -13.76 1.99
N ILE A 24 -1.08 -12.82 2.44
CA ILE A 24 -1.13 -12.41 3.85
C ILE A 24 -2.49 -12.71 4.46
N ASN A 25 -3.52 -11.95 4.09
CA ASN A 25 -4.84 -12.12 4.68
C ASN A 25 -5.94 -11.55 3.75
N PRO A 26 -6.63 -12.39 2.96
CA PRO A 26 -7.69 -11.93 2.07
C PRO A 26 -8.90 -11.34 2.82
N SER A 27 -9.18 -11.83 4.03
CA SER A 27 -10.31 -11.35 4.84
C SER A 27 -10.07 -9.93 5.34
N MET A 28 -8.88 -9.64 5.86
CA MET A 28 -8.51 -8.29 6.29
C MET A 28 -8.54 -7.31 5.11
N THR A 29 -7.95 -7.70 3.98
CA THR A 29 -7.95 -6.89 2.76
C THR A 29 -9.38 -6.53 2.31
N ARG A 30 -10.33 -7.48 2.40
CA ARG A 30 -11.74 -7.23 2.11
C ARG A 30 -12.38 -6.24 3.09
N VAL A 31 -12.16 -6.42 4.40
CA VAL A 31 -12.71 -5.53 5.43
C VAL A 31 -12.21 -4.10 5.22
N LEU A 32 -10.91 -3.90 5.01
CA LEU A 32 -10.32 -2.58 4.73
C LEU A 32 -10.93 -1.94 3.47
N GLY A 33 -11.22 -2.72 2.43
CA GLY A 33 -11.94 -2.24 1.25
C GLY A 33 -13.37 -1.78 1.54
N ILE A 34 -14.11 -2.52 2.39
CA ILE A 34 -15.48 -2.18 2.78
C ILE A 34 -15.52 -0.87 3.57
N ILE A 35 -14.59 -0.66 4.50
CA ILE A 35 -14.54 0.55 5.34
C ILE A 35 -13.80 1.73 4.65
N GLY A 36 -13.32 1.55 3.41
CA GLY A 36 -12.64 2.60 2.64
C GLY A 36 -11.19 2.88 3.03
N PHE A 37 -10.56 1.99 3.80
CA PHE A 37 -9.16 2.09 4.24
C PHE A 37 -8.17 1.39 3.31
N ASN A 38 -8.60 0.84 2.17
CA ASN A 38 -7.74 0.23 1.15
C ASN A 38 -7.00 1.28 0.29
N LYS A 39 -6.48 2.33 0.92
CA LYS A 39 -5.71 3.40 0.26
C LYS A 39 -4.22 3.03 0.20
N LYS A 40 -3.53 3.56 -0.82
CA LYS A 40 -2.07 3.42 -0.95
C LYS A 40 -1.41 4.55 -0.19
N TYR A 41 -1.05 4.31 1.06
CA TYR A 41 -0.34 5.30 1.86
C TYR A 41 1.14 5.34 1.49
N VAL A 42 1.68 6.54 1.20
CA VAL A 42 3.08 6.76 0.81
C VAL A 42 3.91 7.46 1.88
N ARG A 43 3.25 8.10 2.86
CA ARG A 43 3.94 8.86 3.91
C ARG A 43 3.15 8.87 5.20
N GLY A 44 3.85 8.84 6.33
CA GLY A 44 3.30 9.12 7.66
C GLY A 44 4.00 10.33 8.30
N LYS A 45 3.29 11.08 9.13
CA LYS A 45 3.84 12.19 9.94
C LYS A 45 2.95 12.42 11.16
N GLY A 46 3.51 12.17 12.34
CA GLY A 46 2.71 12.14 13.58
C GLY A 46 1.63 11.07 13.50
N ALA A 47 0.39 11.43 13.84
CA ALA A 47 -0.78 10.54 13.79
C ALA A 47 -1.47 10.47 12.42
N TYR A 48 -0.87 11.03 11.36
CA TYR A 48 -1.49 11.15 10.05
C TYR A 48 -0.75 10.34 8.99
N LEU A 49 -1.51 9.84 8.02
CA LEU A 49 -1.01 9.19 6.81
C LEU A 49 -1.31 10.07 5.60
N TRP A 50 -0.65 9.82 4.48
CA TRP A 50 -0.93 10.47 3.21
C TRP A 50 -1.01 9.42 2.12
N ASP A 51 -2.07 9.44 1.33
CA ASP A 51 -2.21 8.57 0.17
C ASP A 51 -1.47 9.14 -1.06
N ILE A 52 -1.41 8.33 -2.13
CA ILE A 52 -0.80 8.72 -3.41
C ILE A 52 -1.45 9.95 -4.07
N GLU A 53 -2.70 10.25 -3.73
CA GLU A 53 -3.45 11.41 -4.25
C GLU A 53 -3.17 12.67 -3.40
N GLY A 54 -2.43 12.53 -2.30
CA GLY A 54 -2.10 13.62 -1.37
C GLY A 54 -3.15 13.85 -0.29
N ASN A 55 -4.17 12.99 -0.19
CA ASN A 55 -5.16 13.06 0.88
C ASN A 55 -4.53 12.63 2.20
N ARG A 56 -4.95 13.28 3.30
CA ARG A 56 -4.48 13.00 4.67
C ARG A 56 -5.44 12.08 5.43
#